data_AF-A0A3E2YU94-F1
#
_entry.id   AF-A0A3E2YU94-F1
#
_cell.length_a   1.000
_cell.length_b   1.000
_cell.length_c   1.000
_cell.angle_alpha   90.00
_cell.angle_beta   90.00
_cell.angle_gamma   90.00
#
_symmetry.space_group_name_H-M   'P 1'
#
loop_
_entity.id
_entity.type
_entity.pdbx_description
1 polymer ?
#
loop_
_entity_poly.entity_id
_entity_poly.type
_entity_poly.pdbx_seq_one_letter_code
_entity_poly.pdbx_strand_id
1 'polypeptide(L)'
;MPPAGPADSPYAPSGWWHWSRDRFQPPAPANTTIVSWPDMREYARGYATAHLALGNGQPAQLFSSYDQQTVETQLPLDAAATPPPCNGSTRSANEGPTRDAMTVKVRGAAERFGRRFHLMYDVTGRTSMQTQIKDDWTNRMSAHTASPA
;
A
#
# COMPACT_ATOMS: atom_id res chain seq x y z
N MET A 1 -19.94 4.09 -17.38
CA MET A 1 -19.24 4.41 -16.11
C MET A 1 -17.81 3.93 -16.23
N PRO A 2 -16.79 4.72 -15.85
CA PRO A 2 -15.44 4.18 -15.75
C PRO A 2 -15.44 3.02 -14.74
N PRO A 3 -14.65 1.96 -14.96
CA PRO A 3 -14.55 0.87 -13.99
C PRO A 3 -14.11 1.45 -12.64
N ALA A 4 -14.74 0.99 -11.56
CA ALA A 4 -14.33 1.34 -10.21
C ALA A 4 -12.83 1.00 -10.05
N GLY A 5 -12.04 1.96 -9.58
CA GLY A 5 -10.62 1.75 -9.29
C GLY A 5 -10.40 0.67 -8.23
N PRO A 6 -9.15 0.23 -8.02
CA PRO A 6 -8.85 -0.66 -6.91
C PRO A 6 -9.37 -0.07 -5.60
N ALA A 7 -9.90 -0.94 -4.75
CA ALA A 7 -10.17 -0.59 -3.36
C ALA A 7 -8.83 -0.56 -2.61
N ASP A 8 -8.02 0.47 -2.86
CA ASP A 8 -6.75 0.70 -2.15
C ASP A 8 -6.96 1.00 -0.65
N SER A 9 -8.22 1.17 -0.24
CA SER A 9 -8.66 1.21 1.15
C SER A 9 -10.18 0.96 1.27
N PRO A 10 -10.65 0.22 2.29
CA PRO A 10 -12.08 0.19 2.66
C PRO A 10 -12.47 1.37 3.57
N TYR A 11 -11.49 2.16 4.03
CA TYR A 11 -11.66 3.28 4.95
C TYR A 11 -11.57 4.65 4.23
N ALA A 12 -11.33 4.63 2.92
CA ALA A 12 -11.33 5.79 2.04
C ALA A 12 -12.18 5.47 0.80
N PRO A 13 -12.72 6.48 0.09
CA PRO A 13 -13.35 6.22 -1.19
C PRO A 13 -12.35 5.55 -2.13
N SER A 14 -12.80 4.51 -2.83
CA SER A 14 -11.98 3.77 -3.80
C SER A 14 -11.31 4.73 -4.78
N GLY A 15 -10.02 4.53 -5.01
CA GLY A 15 -9.23 5.43 -5.83
C GLY A 15 -7.84 4.88 -6.08
N TRP A 16 -7.20 5.41 -7.11
CA TRP A 16 -5.90 5.01 -7.62
C TRP A 16 -4.78 5.71 -6.86
N TRP A 17 -4.44 5.22 -5.67
CA TRP A 17 -3.39 5.82 -4.85
C TRP A 17 -2.03 5.52 -5.46
N HIS A 18 -1.17 6.53 -5.56
CA HIS A 18 0.16 6.48 -6.20
C HIS A 18 0.20 6.18 -7.70
N TRP A 19 -0.92 5.81 -8.33
CA TRP A 19 -1.00 5.50 -9.76
C TRP A 19 -1.52 6.66 -10.63
N SER A 20 -2.37 7.52 -10.06
CA SER A 20 -2.98 8.68 -10.75
C SER A 20 -2.66 10.00 -10.03
N ARG A 21 -2.68 11.11 -10.78
CA ARG A 21 -2.60 12.47 -10.19
C ARG A 21 -3.93 12.84 -9.52
N ASP A 22 -5.03 12.63 -10.23
CA ASP A 22 -6.38 12.57 -9.68
C ASP A 22 -6.71 11.11 -9.38
N ARG A 23 -6.63 10.74 -8.10
CA ARG A 23 -6.89 9.39 -7.60
C ARG A 23 -8.33 8.91 -7.84
N PHE A 24 -9.28 9.81 -8.09
CA PHE A 24 -10.67 9.42 -8.33
C PHE A 24 -10.95 9.06 -9.79
N GLN A 25 -9.93 9.19 -10.64
CA GLN A 25 -9.96 8.79 -12.05
C GLN A 25 -8.91 7.71 -12.32
N PRO A 26 -9.19 6.76 -13.22
CA PRO A 26 -8.22 5.74 -13.59
C PRO A 26 -6.95 6.37 -14.20
N PRO A 27 -5.78 5.70 -14.04
CA PRO A 27 -4.56 6.12 -14.68
C PRO A 27 -4.75 6.18 -16.18
N ALA A 28 -4.37 7.31 -16.75
CA ALA A 28 -4.43 7.59 -18.17
C ALA A 28 -3.21 8.40 -18.58
N PRO A 29 -2.86 8.51 -19.88
CA PRO A 29 -1.73 9.32 -20.33
C PRO A 29 -1.74 10.77 -19.78
N ALA A 30 -2.92 11.37 -19.61
CA ALA A 30 -3.08 12.71 -19.02
C ALA A 30 -3.23 12.74 -17.49
N ASN A 31 -3.47 11.58 -16.86
CA ASN A 31 -3.70 11.42 -15.43
C ASN A 31 -2.89 10.24 -14.87
N THR A 32 -1.56 10.34 -14.87
CA THR A 32 -0.71 9.26 -14.39
C THR A 32 0.50 9.79 -13.63
N THR A 33 0.94 8.97 -12.67
CA THR A 33 2.21 9.09 -11.97
C THR A 33 3.12 7.89 -12.26
N ILE A 34 2.71 7.01 -13.17
CA ILE A 34 3.43 5.80 -13.56
C ILE A 34 4.63 6.19 -14.42
N VAL A 35 5.84 5.90 -13.93
CA VAL A 35 7.08 6.05 -14.69
C VAL A 35 7.45 4.75 -15.40
N SER A 36 7.11 3.60 -14.80
CA SER A 36 7.37 2.27 -15.36
C SER A 36 6.25 1.32 -14.97
N TRP A 37 5.86 0.45 -15.90
CA TRP A 37 4.79 -0.52 -15.66
C TRP A 37 5.32 -1.67 -14.81
N PRO A 38 4.66 -2.03 -13.69
CA PRO A 38 5.06 -3.19 -12.90
C PRO A 38 4.86 -4.47 -13.70
N ASP A 39 5.69 -5.47 -13.44
CA ASP A 39 5.46 -6.80 -14.00
C ASP A 39 4.25 -7.45 -13.32
N MET A 40 3.17 -7.62 -14.08
CA MET A 40 1.90 -8.14 -13.55
C MET A 40 1.82 -9.67 -13.52
N ARG A 41 2.84 -10.39 -13.99
CA ARG A 41 2.78 -11.87 -14.17
C ARG A 41 2.60 -12.64 -12.86
N GLU A 42 3.10 -12.10 -11.75
CA GLU A 42 3.01 -12.73 -10.43
C GLU A 42 1.74 -12.31 -9.66
N TYR A 43 0.94 -11.40 -10.22
CA TYR A 43 -0.28 -10.89 -9.57
C TYR A 43 -1.53 -11.60 -10.08
N ALA A 44 -2.24 -12.25 -9.17
CA ALA A 44 -3.52 -12.90 -9.49
C ALA A 44 -4.65 -11.89 -9.74
N ARG A 45 -4.51 -10.65 -9.24
CA ARG A 45 -5.48 -9.57 -9.42
C ARG A 45 -4.82 -8.37 -10.07
N GLY A 46 -5.43 -7.90 -11.15
CA GLY A 46 -5.08 -6.67 -11.84
C GLY A 46 -6.31 -5.81 -12.05
N TYR A 47 -6.15 -4.50 -11.87
CA TYR A 47 -7.19 -3.49 -12.06
C TYR A 47 -6.91 -2.74 -13.36
N ALA A 48 -7.92 -2.69 -14.24
CA ALA A 48 -7.78 -2.09 -15.56
C ALA A 48 -7.62 -0.57 -15.47
N THR A 49 -6.64 -0.04 -16.20
CA THR A 49 -6.43 1.40 -16.35
C THR A 49 -7.10 1.92 -17.62
N ALA A 50 -7.05 3.24 -17.85
CA ALA A 50 -7.49 3.87 -19.09
C ALA A 50 -6.37 4.00 -20.14
N HIS A 51 -5.22 3.33 -19.93
CA HIS A 51 -4.19 3.20 -20.94
C HIS A 51 -4.58 2.17 -22.01
N LEU A 52 -4.04 2.35 -23.22
CA LEU A 52 -4.09 1.31 -24.24
C LEU A 52 -3.30 0.07 -23.79
N ALA A 53 -3.50 -1.05 -24.49
CA ALA A 53 -2.69 -2.23 -24.30
C ALA A 53 -1.19 -1.89 -24.38
N LEU A 54 -0.40 -2.58 -23.56
CA LEU A 54 1.04 -2.42 -23.52
C LEU A 54 1.66 -2.84 -24.87
N GLY A 55 2.91 -2.46 -25.13
CA GLY A 55 3.59 -2.74 -26.42
C GLY A 55 3.70 -4.23 -26.77
N ASN A 56 3.45 -5.13 -25.82
CA ASN A 56 3.39 -6.58 -25.99
C ASN A 56 1.96 -7.13 -26.18
N GLY A 57 0.96 -6.26 -26.34
CA GLY A 57 -0.46 -6.60 -26.51
C GLY A 57 -1.19 -6.95 -25.21
N GLN A 58 -0.53 -6.97 -24.06
CA GLN A 58 -1.19 -7.26 -22.77
C GLN A 58 -2.03 -6.07 -22.29
N PRO A 59 -3.14 -6.30 -21.59
CA PRO A 59 -3.95 -5.22 -21.03
C PRO A 59 -3.14 -4.42 -20.00
N ALA A 60 -3.32 -3.09 -20.00
CA ALA A 60 -2.69 -2.20 -19.04
C ALA A 60 -3.42 -2.26 -17.69
N GLN A 61 -3.01 -3.23 -16.86
CA GLN A 61 -3.53 -3.44 -15.51
C GLN A 61 -2.47 -3.16 -14.44
N LEU A 62 -2.91 -2.76 -13.25
CA LEU A 62 -2.05 -2.53 -12.08
C LEU A 62 -2.56 -3.32 -10.87
N PHE A 63 -1.68 -3.67 -9.96
CA PHE A 63 -2.05 -4.28 -8.68
C PHE A 63 -2.51 -3.21 -7.67
N SER A 64 -3.24 -3.63 -6.65
CA SER A 64 -3.49 -2.81 -5.46
C SER A 64 -2.50 -3.16 -4.37
N SER A 65 -1.78 -2.19 -3.81
CA SER A 65 -0.91 -2.42 -2.64
C SER A 65 -1.70 -2.86 -1.40
N TYR A 66 -3.02 -2.67 -1.40
CA TYR A 66 -3.89 -3.10 -0.32
C TYR A 66 -4.24 -4.58 -0.39
N ASP A 67 -4.20 -5.21 -1.57
CA ASP A 67 -4.54 -6.63 -1.71
C ASP A 67 -3.56 -7.50 -0.92
N GLN A 68 -4.08 -8.46 -0.13
CA GLN A 68 -3.24 -9.40 0.62
C GLN A 68 -2.30 -10.17 -0.33
N GLN A 69 -2.80 -10.56 -1.51
CA GLN A 69 -2.00 -11.26 -2.51
C GLN A 69 -0.81 -10.43 -2.99
N THR A 70 -0.96 -9.11 -3.12
CA THR A 70 0.14 -8.21 -3.47
C THR A 70 1.21 -8.24 -2.39
N VAL A 71 0.81 -8.11 -1.12
CA VAL A 71 1.74 -8.16 0.02
C VAL A 71 2.49 -9.48 0.04
N GLU A 72 1.77 -10.60 -0.11
CA GLU A 72 2.36 -11.94 -0.11
C GLU A 72 3.29 -12.20 -1.29
N THR A 73 3.04 -11.56 -2.44
CA THR A 73 3.89 -11.67 -3.63
C THR A 73 5.17 -10.85 -3.47
N GLN A 74 5.08 -9.64 -2.90
CA GLN A 74 6.21 -8.71 -2.80
C GLN A 74 7.12 -9.01 -1.60
N LEU A 75 6.56 -9.44 -0.46
CA LEU A 75 7.33 -9.66 0.77
C LEU A 75 8.52 -10.62 0.61
N PRO A 76 8.43 -11.74 -0.14
CA PRO A 76 9.55 -12.64 -0.33
C PRO A 76 10.65 -12.09 -1.24
N LEU A 77 10.31 -11.15 -2.13
CA LEU A 77 11.23 -10.50 -3.07
C LEU A 77 12.07 -9.41 -2.39
N ASP A 78 11.58 -8.87 -1.28
CA ASP A 78 12.24 -7.82 -0.52
C ASP A 78 12.93 -8.39 0.72
N ALA A 79 14.26 -8.48 0.69
CA ALA A 79 15.07 -9.06 1.78
C ALA A 79 14.98 -8.26 3.11
N ALA A 80 14.42 -7.06 3.06
CA ALA A 80 14.10 -6.24 4.22
C ALA A 80 12.72 -5.61 4.03
N ALA A 81 11.67 -6.43 4.15
CA ALA A 81 10.29 -5.95 4.14
C ALA A 81 10.06 -4.92 5.25
N THR A 82 10.27 -3.65 4.90
CA THR A 82 9.89 -2.52 5.71
C THR A 82 8.47 -2.20 5.26
N PRO A 83 7.42 -2.53 6.04
CA PRO A 83 6.10 -2.02 5.76
C PRO A 83 6.19 -0.53 5.42
N PRO A 84 5.43 -0.05 4.42
CA PRO A 84 5.35 1.37 4.12
C PRO A 84 5.10 2.12 5.42
N PRO A 85 5.71 3.31 5.60
CA PRO A 85 5.84 3.94 6.90
C PRO A 85 4.51 3.93 7.65
N CYS A 86 4.54 3.33 8.84
CA CYS A 86 3.43 3.28 9.78
C CYS A 86 3.19 4.70 10.26
N ASN A 87 2.43 5.45 9.46
CA ASN A 87 2.06 6.81 9.79
C ASN A 87 0.98 6.77 10.85
N GLY A 88 1.45 6.69 12.08
CA GLY A 88 0.65 6.94 13.25
C GLY A 88 -0.13 8.24 13.14
N SER A 89 -1.44 8.08 13.31
CA SER A 89 -2.46 9.03 13.75
C SER A 89 -2.59 10.44 13.14
N THR A 90 -1.73 10.91 12.21
CA THR A 90 -1.79 12.32 11.76
C THR A 90 -1.69 12.59 10.25
N ARG A 91 -1.92 11.57 9.41
CA ARG A 91 -2.47 11.85 8.06
C ARG A 91 -3.99 11.65 8.13
N SER A 92 -4.73 12.39 7.28
CA SER A 92 -6.20 12.51 7.25
C SER A 92 -6.99 11.29 7.73
N ALA A 93 -8.21 11.50 8.27
CA ALA A 93 -9.08 10.45 8.84
C ALA A 93 -9.21 9.15 8.02
N ASN A 94 -8.93 9.21 6.72
CA ASN A 94 -9.04 8.11 5.77
C ASN A 94 -7.74 7.28 5.61
N GLU A 95 -6.56 7.84 5.90
CA GLU A 95 -5.27 7.16 5.69
C GLU A 95 -4.82 6.30 6.89
N GLY A 96 -5.09 6.74 8.11
CA GLY A 96 -4.67 6.06 9.35
C GLY A 96 -5.16 4.60 9.42
N PRO A 97 -6.48 4.35 9.36
CA PRO A 97 -7.02 2.99 9.41
C PRO A 97 -6.52 2.08 8.29
N THR A 98 -6.28 2.65 7.10
CA THR A 98 -5.70 1.91 5.96
C THR A 98 -4.32 1.40 6.29
N ARG A 99 -3.47 2.24 6.88
CA ARG A 99 -2.10 1.87 7.25
C ARG A 99 -2.07 0.89 8.42
N ASP A 100 -2.92 1.08 9.42
CA ASP A 100 -3.05 0.14 10.54
C ASP A 100 -3.43 -1.26 10.02
N ALA A 101 -4.37 -1.35 9.06
CA ALA A 101 -4.72 -2.61 8.42
C ALA A 101 -3.58 -3.20 7.58
N MET A 102 -2.80 -2.36 6.88
CA MET A 102 -1.62 -2.83 6.14
C MET A 102 -0.55 -3.42 7.05
N THR A 103 -0.33 -2.85 8.24
CA THR A 103 0.61 -3.40 9.23
C THR A 103 0.21 -4.81 9.64
N VAL A 104 -1.09 -5.05 9.86
CA VAL A 104 -1.61 -6.40 10.16
C VAL A 104 -1.35 -7.38 9.02
N LYS A 105 -1.57 -6.96 7.77
CA LYS A 105 -1.36 -7.79 6.57
C LYS A 105 0.12 -8.15 6.37
N VAL A 106 1.01 -7.18 6.53
CA VAL A 106 2.45 -7.37 6.42
C VAL A 106 2.95 -8.31 7.52
N ARG A 107 2.51 -8.12 8.77
CA ARG A 107 2.82 -9.05 9.86
C ARG A 107 2.37 -10.48 9.52
N GLY A 108 1.12 -10.66 9.09
CA GLY A 108 0.61 -11.98 8.75
C GLY A 108 1.38 -12.66 7.61
N ALA A 109 1.77 -11.89 6.58
CA ALA A 109 2.63 -12.39 5.51
C ALA A 109 4.04 -12.74 6.01
N ALA A 110 4.61 -11.91 6.89
CA ALA A 110 5.92 -12.12 7.48
C ALA A 110 5.98 -13.40 8.31
N GLU A 111 4.98 -13.63 9.16
CA GLU A 111 4.79 -14.87 9.91
C GLU A 111 4.68 -16.08 8.98
N ARG A 112 3.89 -15.96 7.89
CA ARG A 112 3.68 -17.04 6.93
C ARG A 112 4.94 -17.44 6.16
N PHE A 113 5.77 -16.47 5.78
CA PHE A 113 6.96 -16.70 4.96
C PHE A 113 8.27 -16.74 5.77
N GLY A 114 8.19 -16.70 7.11
CA GLY A 114 9.37 -16.71 7.98
C GLY A 114 10.30 -15.51 7.74
N ARG A 115 9.71 -14.33 7.49
CA ARG A 115 10.44 -13.07 7.27
C ARG A 115 10.28 -12.15 8.46
N ARG A 116 11.27 -11.30 8.71
CA ARG A 116 11.17 -10.20 9.68
C ARG A 116 10.58 -8.97 9.00
N PHE A 117 9.88 -8.13 9.76
CA PHE A 117 9.37 -6.84 9.27
C PHE A 117 9.75 -5.70 10.22
N HIS A 118 9.86 -4.47 9.70
CA HIS A 118 10.25 -3.29 10.47
C HIS A 118 9.24 -2.16 10.35
N LEU A 119 8.83 -1.59 11.48
CA LEU A 119 7.97 -0.41 11.47
C LEU A 119 8.82 0.85 11.26
N MET A 120 8.55 1.59 10.19
CA MET A 120 9.22 2.86 9.88
C MET A 120 8.28 4.03 10.12
N TYR A 121 8.76 5.11 10.74
CA TYR A 121 8.03 6.35 10.90
C TYR A 121 8.57 7.42 9.94
N ASP A 122 7.73 7.90 9.02
CA ASP A 122 8.04 9.08 8.22
C ASP A 122 7.69 10.34 9.01
N VAL A 123 8.75 11.04 9.43
CA VAL A 123 8.68 12.25 10.26
C VAL A 123 8.79 13.53 9.45
N THR A 124 8.89 13.43 8.12
CA THR A 124 9.04 14.58 7.24
C THR A 124 7.88 15.57 7.46
N GLY A 125 8.22 16.82 7.79
CA GLY A 125 7.25 17.89 8.02
C GLY A 125 6.48 17.80 9.36
N ARG A 126 6.83 16.88 10.28
CA ARG A 126 6.12 16.74 11.57
C ARG A 126 6.79 17.54 12.68
N THR A 127 6.11 18.57 13.17
CA THR A 127 6.58 19.41 14.31
C THR A 127 6.31 18.79 15.69
N SER A 128 5.29 17.94 15.82
CA SER A 128 4.92 17.27 17.09
C SER A 128 5.25 15.77 17.08
N MET A 129 6.26 15.36 16.29
CA MET A 129 6.57 13.95 16.05
C MET A 129 6.83 13.13 17.32
N GLN A 130 7.48 13.71 18.34
CA GLN A 130 7.83 12.96 19.54
C GLN A 130 6.61 12.43 20.28
N THR A 131 5.59 13.28 20.48
CA THR A 131 4.36 12.86 21.15
C THR A 131 3.55 11.91 20.25
N GLN A 132 3.42 12.24 18.97
CA GLN A 132 2.63 11.43 18.03
C GLN A 132 3.17 10.02 17.84
N ILE A 133 4.49 9.85 17.75
CA ILE A 133 5.12 8.53 17.63
C ILE A 133 4.92 7.72 18.91
N LYS A 134 5.07 8.33 20.08
CA LYS A 134 4.84 7.64 21.37
C LYS A 134 3.39 7.19 21.51
N ASP A 135 2.44 8.05 21.14
CA ASP A 135 1.02 7.74 21.20
C ASP A 135 0.67 6.61 20.24
N ASP A 136 1.16 6.67 19.00
CA ASP A 136 0.93 5.61 18.02
C ASP A 136 1.57 4.28 18.43
N TRP A 137 2.82 4.32 18.88
CA TRP A 137 3.53 3.15 19.36
C TRP A 137 2.76 2.48 20.49
N THR A 138 2.40 3.25 21.51
CA THR A 138 1.76 2.73 22.72
C THR A 138 0.39 2.15 22.39
N ASN A 139 -0.41 2.85 21.58
CA ASN A 139 -1.81 2.49 21.37
C ASN A 139 -2.05 1.51 20.20
N ARG A 140 -1.09 1.34 19.28
CA ARG A 140 -1.32 0.56 18.06
C ARG A 140 -0.16 -0.38 17.73
N MET A 141 1.04 0.16 17.62
CA MET A 141 2.14 -0.61 17.03
C MET A 141 2.77 -1.62 18.00
N SER A 142 2.77 -1.32 19.31
CA SER A 142 3.39 -2.18 20.32
C SER A 142 2.83 -3.61 20.34
N ALA A 143 1.55 -3.78 19.99
CA ALA A 143 0.90 -5.09 19.89
C ALA A 143 1.57 -6.01 18.84
N HIS A 144 2.21 -5.45 17.82
CA HIS A 144 2.89 -6.22 16.79
C HIS A 144 4.24 -6.79 17.22
N THR A 145 4.78 -6.35 18.37
CA THR A 145 6.04 -6.89 18.92
C THR A 145 5.89 -8.29 19.51
N ALA A 146 4.66 -8.73 19.76
CA ALA A 146 4.35 -10.11 20.16
C ALA A 146 4.38 -11.10 18.98
N SER A 147 4.57 -10.61 17.75
CA SER A 147 4.77 -11.43 16.55
C SER A 147 5.99 -12.35 16.71
N PRO A 148 5.90 -13.62 16.29
CA PRO A 148 7.06 -14.50 16.19
C PRO A 148 7.96 -14.18 14.99
N ALA A 149 7.46 -13.38 14.04
CA ALA A 149 8.19 -12.82 12.90
C ALA A 149 8.88 -11.50 13.24
#